data_AF-A0A091C733-F1
#
_entry.id   AF-A0A091C733-F1
#
_cell.length_a   1.000
_cell.length_b   1.000
_cell.length_c   1.000
_cell.angle_alpha   90.00
_cell.angle_beta   90.00
_cell.angle_gamma   90.00
#
_symmetry.space_group_name_H-M   'P 1'
#
loop_
_entity.id
_entity.type
_entity.pdbx_description
1 polymer ?
#
loop_
_entity_poly.entity_id
_entity_poly.type
_entity_poly.pdbx_seq_one_letter_code
_entity_poly.pdbx_strand_id
1 'polypeptide(L)'
;MKVGVVGLGNIAQKAYLPVYIQMQNQAEFYFATRNKKVQNNLQKIYRLPHMKNSLDELLMEGIQACFIHSATTSHYQLVRKCLENHVDVFVDKPLSEDIAEVEELLALAKEKDQILMIGFNRRFAPMVKRLQTQKGKRLLFLQKNQVANAKNATFEIFDVVFTFG
;
A
#
# COMPACT_ATOMS: atom_id res chain seq x y z
N MET A 1 -8.64 14.14 -9.17
CA MET A 1 -8.11 13.82 -7.82
C MET A 1 -6.61 13.73 -7.90
N LYS A 2 -5.89 14.32 -6.94
CA LYS A 2 -4.42 14.22 -6.86
C LYS A 2 -4.01 13.09 -5.93
N VAL A 3 -3.18 12.18 -6.41
CA VAL A 3 -2.75 10.98 -5.67
C VAL A 3 -1.23 10.97 -5.55
N GLY A 4 -0.74 10.96 -4.32
CA GLY A 4 0.67 10.77 -4.00
C GLY A 4 1.07 9.30 -4.02
N VAL A 5 2.28 8.98 -4.46
CA VAL A 5 2.86 7.64 -4.41
C VAL A 5 4.26 7.74 -3.81
N VAL A 6 4.46 7.18 -2.62
CA VAL A 6 5.74 7.16 -1.91
C VAL A 6 6.32 5.76 -1.95
N GLY A 7 7.62 5.67 -2.24
CA GLY A 7 8.34 4.40 -2.26
C GLY A 7 8.28 3.75 -3.64
N LEU A 8 9.27 4.06 -4.47
CA LEU A 8 9.36 3.52 -5.84
C LEU A 8 10.36 2.36 -5.91
N GLY A 9 10.26 1.43 -4.96
CA GLY A 9 11.08 0.22 -4.91
C GLY A 9 10.75 -0.78 -6.02
N ASN A 10 11.44 -1.92 -6.02
CA ASN A 10 11.26 -2.96 -7.04
C ASN A 10 9.82 -3.46 -7.16
N ILE A 11 9.11 -3.62 -6.03
CA ILE A 11 7.71 -4.06 -6.01
C ILE A 11 6.81 -2.99 -6.60
N ALA A 12 6.95 -1.73 -6.15
CA ALA A 12 6.22 -0.59 -6.68
C ALA A 12 6.35 -0.48 -8.21
N GLN A 13 7.57 -0.59 -8.73
CA GLN A 13 7.83 -0.50 -10.17
C GLN A 13 7.24 -1.67 -10.97
N LYS A 14 7.17 -2.88 -10.41
CA LYS A 14 6.68 -4.07 -11.12
C LYS A 14 5.16 -4.25 -11.01
N ALA A 15 4.59 -4.01 -9.84
CA ALA A 15 3.20 -4.36 -9.54
C ALA A 15 2.24 -3.17 -9.63
N TYR A 16 2.70 -1.96 -9.27
CA TYR A 16 1.82 -0.81 -9.10
C TYR A 16 2.01 0.24 -10.20
N LEU A 17 3.24 0.52 -10.59
CA LEU A 17 3.54 1.55 -11.58
C LEU A 17 2.82 1.33 -12.93
N PRO A 18 2.75 0.12 -13.52
CA PRO A 18 2.00 -0.09 -14.76
C PRO A 18 0.51 0.28 -14.63
N VAL A 19 -0.08 0.03 -13.46
CA VAL A 19 -1.48 0.37 -13.16
C VAL A 19 -1.64 1.89 -13.09
N TYR A 20 -0.76 2.59 -12.38
CA TYR A 20 -0.83 4.06 -12.27
C TYR A 20 -0.69 4.76 -13.63
N ILE A 21 0.18 4.25 -14.51
CA ILE A 21 0.30 4.76 -15.89
C ILE A 21 -0.99 4.57 -16.68
N GLN A 22 -1.65 3.42 -16.56
CA GLN A 22 -2.92 3.17 -17.25
C GLN A 22 -4.08 3.99 -16.67
N MET A 23 -4.00 4.39 -15.41
CA MET A 23 -5.05 5.12 -14.69
C MET A 23 -4.89 6.65 -14.74
N GLN A 24 -3.97 7.20 -15.54
CA GLN A 24 -3.75 8.66 -15.62
C GLN A 24 -4.98 9.45 -16.09
N ASN A 25 -5.95 8.81 -16.75
CA ASN A 25 -7.21 9.44 -17.13
C ASN A 25 -8.23 9.52 -15.97
N GLN A 26 -7.97 8.85 -14.85
CA GLN A 26 -8.86 8.79 -13.68
C GLN A 26 -8.32 9.60 -12.50
N ALA A 27 -6.99 9.72 -12.37
CA ALA A 27 -6.34 10.48 -11.32
C ALA A 27 -5.00 11.08 -11.79
N GLU A 28 -4.60 12.18 -11.16
CA GLU A 28 -3.31 12.83 -11.38
C GLU A 28 -2.31 12.30 -10.35
N PHE A 29 -1.28 11.60 -10.82
CA PHE A 29 -0.32 10.91 -9.95
C PHE A 29 0.96 11.72 -9.74
N TYR A 30 1.29 11.93 -8.47
CA TYR A 30 2.51 12.56 -7.98
C TYR A 30 3.36 11.51 -7.28
N PHE A 31 4.64 11.40 -7.65
CA PHE A 31 5.50 10.31 -7.22
C PHE A 31 6.68 10.84 -6.41
N ALA A 32 7.01 10.21 -5.28
CA ALA A 32 8.16 10.59 -4.46
C ALA A 32 9.12 9.43 -4.21
N THR A 33 10.41 9.70 -4.41
CA THR A 33 11.49 8.80 -4.01
C THR A 33 12.73 9.59 -3.62
N ARG A 34 13.41 9.14 -2.57
CA ARG A 34 14.72 9.70 -2.17
C ARG A 34 15.85 9.23 -3.08
N ASN A 35 15.62 8.22 -3.91
CA ASN A 35 16.63 7.63 -4.77
C ASN A 35 16.66 8.33 -6.15
N LYS A 36 17.61 9.25 -6.32
CA LYS A 36 17.81 10.01 -7.58
C LYS A 36 18.01 9.11 -8.81
N LYS A 37 18.62 7.93 -8.66
CA LYS A 37 18.79 6.99 -9.79
C LYS A 37 17.45 6.44 -10.25
N VAL A 38 16.58 6.06 -9.30
CA VAL A 38 15.22 5.60 -9.59
C VAL A 38 14.41 6.72 -10.23
N GLN A 39 14.44 7.92 -9.66
CA GLN A 39 13.75 9.09 -10.21
C GLN A 39 14.14 9.35 -11.67
N ASN A 40 15.44 9.49 -11.95
CA ASN A 40 15.94 9.74 -13.30
C ASN A 40 15.56 8.62 -14.28
N ASN A 41 15.59 7.36 -13.85
CA ASN A 41 15.21 6.23 -14.70
C ASN A 41 13.72 6.25 -15.04
N LEU A 42 12.86 6.44 -14.03
CA LEU A 42 11.41 6.43 -14.22
C LEU A 42 10.91 7.64 -15.01
N GLN A 43 11.52 8.82 -14.84
CA GLN A 43 11.22 9.99 -15.68
C GLN A 43 11.57 9.74 -17.14
N LYS A 44 12.68 9.05 -17.43
CA LYS A 44 13.06 8.72 -18.81
C LYS A 44 12.12 7.69 -19.44
N ILE A 45 11.78 6.63 -18.73
CA ILE A 45 10.98 5.52 -19.27
C ILE A 45 9.50 5.91 -19.40
N TYR A 46 8.93 6.53 -18.36
CA TYR A 46 7.49 6.73 -18.25
C TYR A 46 7.06 8.20 -18.38
N ARG A 47 7.99 9.14 -18.56
CA ARG A 47 7.72 10.58 -18.68
C ARG A 47 6.83 11.14 -17.57
N LEU A 48 7.08 10.71 -16.33
CA LEU A 48 6.32 11.12 -15.15
C LEU A 48 6.54 12.61 -14.84
N PRO A 49 5.54 13.49 -15.05
CA PRO A 49 5.73 14.94 -14.91
C PRO A 49 5.85 15.40 -13.45
N HIS A 50 5.24 14.67 -12.52
CA HIS A 50 5.13 15.07 -11.12
C HIS A 50 6.02 14.24 -10.18
N MET A 51 7.33 14.23 -10.45
CA MET A 51 8.31 13.57 -9.57
C MET A 51 8.84 14.53 -8.51
N LYS A 52 8.79 14.09 -7.25
CA LYS A 52 9.22 14.78 -6.03
C LYS A 52 10.25 13.95 -5.26
N ASN A 53 10.87 14.55 -4.26
CA ASN A 53 11.91 13.87 -3.44
C ASN A 53 11.39 13.35 -2.10
N SER A 54 10.25 13.85 -1.62
CA SER A 54 9.74 13.58 -0.27
C SER A 54 8.22 13.59 -0.23
N LEU A 55 7.66 13.04 0.86
CA LEU A 55 6.23 13.14 1.15
C LEU A 55 5.82 14.60 1.37
N ASP A 56 6.66 15.41 2.02
CA ASP A 56 6.38 16.84 2.23
C ASP A 56 6.12 17.59 0.92
N GLU A 57 6.95 17.35 -0.09
CA GLU A 57 6.75 17.94 -1.41
C GLU A 57 5.44 17.45 -2.07
N LEU A 58 4.99 16.22 -1.80
CA LEU A 58 3.67 15.75 -2.28
C LEU A 58 2.52 16.44 -1.54
N LEU A 59 2.65 16.63 -0.23
CA LEU A 59 1.63 17.32 0.57
C LEU A 59 1.46 18.78 0.12
N MET A 60 2.56 19.47 -0.21
CA MET A 60 2.52 20.83 -0.78
C MET A 60 1.78 20.91 -2.13
N GLU A 61 1.75 19.81 -2.90
CA GLU A 61 0.99 19.74 -4.14
C GLU A 61 -0.52 19.55 -3.92
N GLY A 62 -0.95 19.35 -2.67
CA GLY A 62 -2.35 19.16 -2.30
C GLY A 62 -2.89 17.79 -2.71
N ILE A 63 -2.09 16.73 -2.52
CA ILE A 63 -2.58 15.36 -2.71
C ILE A 63 -3.74 15.07 -1.74
N GLN A 64 -4.71 14.28 -2.21
CA GLN A 64 -5.90 13.90 -1.45
C GLN A 64 -5.82 12.47 -0.93
N ALA A 65 -5.04 11.62 -1.60
CA ALA A 65 -4.69 10.29 -1.11
C ALA A 65 -3.21 9.99 -1.36
N CYS A 66 -2.64 9.08 -0.57
CA CYS A 66 -1.26 8.63 -0.67
C CYS A 66 -1.15 7.10 -0.67
N PHE A 67 -0.47 6.55 -1.67
CA PHE A 67 -0.08 5.15 -1.74
C PHE A 67 1.37 4.99 -1.26
N ILE A 68 1.56 4.21 -0.20
CA ILE A 68 2.86 4.01 0.47
C ILE A 68 3.34 2.58 0.21
N HIS A 69 4.42 2.47 -0.57
CA HIS A 69 5.11 1.22 -0.94
C HIS A 69 6.58 1.24 -0.48
N SER A 70 6.84 1.88 0.66
CA SER A 70 8.19 2.01 1.24
C SER A 70 8.56 0.80 2.10
N ALA A 71 9.69 0.88 2.81
CA ALA A 71 10.05 -0.15 3.79
C ALA A 71 9.13 -0.07 5.01
N THR A 72 8.78 -1.22 5.59
CA THR A 72 7.89 -1.33 6.76
C THR A 72 8.27 -0.38 7.90
N THR A 73 9.58 -0.24 8.18
CA THR A 73 10.10 0.64 9.24
C THR A 73 9.77 2.13 9.06
N SER A 74 9.35 2.53 7.85
CA SER A 74 8.93 3.90 7.56
C SER A 74 7.41 4.09 7.49
N HIS A 75 6.63 3.00 7.53
CA HIS A 75 5.17 3.07 7.38
C HIS A 75 4.53 3.94 8.46
N TYR A 76 4.85 3.69 9.73
CA TYR A 76 4.25 4.43 10.84
C TYR A 76 4.37 5.95 10.67
N GLN A 77 5.58 6.45 10.46
CA GLN A 77 5.83 7.89 10.30
C GLN A 77 5.16 8.48 9.05
N LEU A 78 5.17 7.76 7.92
CA LEU A 78 4.58 8.25 6.68
C LEU A 78 3.05 8.26 6.76
N VAL A 79 2.44 7.19 7.26
CA VAL A 79 0.98 7.06 7.42
C VAL A 79 0.48 8.13 8.38
N ARG A 80 1.09 8.24 9.57
CA ARG A 80 0.75 9.26 10.57
C ARG A 80 0.74 10.65 9.95
N LYS A 81 1.81 11.00 9.23
CA LYS A 81 1.97 12.30 8.60
C LYS A 81 0.89 12.60 7.55
N CYS A 82 0.52 11.62 6.73
CA CYS A 82 -0.59 11.78 5.79
C CYS A 82 -1.91 12.04 6.52
N LEU A 83 -2.23 11.24 7.54
CA LEU A 83 -3.48 11.37 8.30
C LEU A 83 -3.56 12.71 9.03
N GLU A 84 -2.46 13.18 9.63
CA GLU A 84 -2.36 14.50 10.27
C GLU A 84 -2.60 15.65 9.29
N ASN A 85 -2.38 15.43 7.99
CA ASN A 85 -2.61 16.40 6.93
C ASN A 85 -3.92 16.15 6.17
N HIS A 86 -4.85 15.35 6.71
CA HIS A 86 -6.14 15.02 6.09
C HIS A 86 -6.00 14.40 4.69
N VAL A 87 -5.07 13.45 4.56
CA VAL A 87 -4.83 12.69 3.33
C VAL A 87 -5.16 11.22 3.57
N ASP A 88 -6.03 10.65 2.73
CA ASP A 88 -6.35 9.24 2.73
C ASP A 88 -5.11 8.39 2.44
N VAL A 89 -4.99 7.22 3.05
CA VAL A 89 -3.78 6.39 2.95
C VAL A 89 -4.10 4.97 2.51
N PHE A 90 -3.39 4.52 1.47
CA PHE A 90 -3.17 3.12 1.19
C PHE A 90 -1.72 2.76 1.52
N VAL A 91 -1.48 1.70 2.29
CA VAL A 91 -0.12 1.27 2.66
C VAL A 91 0.06 -0.23 2.49
N ASP A 92 1.21 -0.65 1.97
CA ASP A 92 1.56 -2.07 1.88
C ASP A 92 1.62 -2.71 3.28
N LYS A 93 1.36 -4.01 3.35
CA LYS A 93 1.43 -4.76 4.60
C LYS A 93 2.89 -5.06 5.01
N PRO A 94 3.17 -5.21 6.32
CA PRO A 94 2.29 -4.88 7.44
C PRO A 94 2.25 -3.36 7.69
N LEU A 95 1.20 -2.88 8.38
CA LEU A 95 1.09 -1.46 8.75
C LEU A 95 2.22 -1.03 9.70
N SER A 96 2.47 -1.82 10.75
CA SER A 96 3.66 -1.79 11.59
C SER A 96 3.90 -3.19 12.16
N GLU A 97 5.10 -3.42 12.69
CA GLU A 97 5.44 -4.60 13.50
C GLU A 97 5.14 -4.38 15.00
N ASP A 98 4.86 -3.15 15.42
CA ASP A 98 4.41 -2.80 16.76
C ASP A 98 2.88 -2.62 16.78
N ILE A 99 2.21 -3.34 17.69
CA ILE A 99 0.76 -3.27 17.85
C ILE A 99 0.30 -1.90 18.38
N ALA A 100 1.08 -1.25 19.23
CA ALA A 100 0.74 0.07 19.78
C ALA A 100 0.72 1.13 18.68
N GLU A 101 1.70 1.07 17.77
CA GLU A 101 1.73 1.94 16.57
C GLU A 101 0.52 1.70 15.67
N VAL A 102 0.10 0.43 15.48
CA VAL A 102 -1.09 0.09 14.70
C VAL A 102 -2.36 0.68 15.33
N GLU A 103 -2.55 0.49 16.64
CA GLU A 103 -3.72 1.02 17.36
C GLU A 103 -3.79 2.54 17.29
N GLU A 104 -2.65 3.21 17.45
CA GLU A 104 -2.57 4.68 17.34
C GLU A 104 -2.98 5.16 15.95
N LEU A 105 -2.46 4.56 14.88
CA LEU A 105 -2.79 4.98 13.51
C LEU A 105 -4.27 4.74 13.17
N LEU A 106 -4.86 3.66 13.65
CA LEU A 106 -6.29 3.39 13.46
C LEU A 106 -7.16 4.41 14.21
N ALA A 107 -6.79 4.74 15.44
CA ALA A 107 -7.46 5.77 16.23
C ALA A 107 -7.35 7.15 15.55
N LEU A 108 -6.16 7.50 15.06
CA LEU A 108 -5.90 8.75 14.35
C LEU A 108 -6.70 8.85 13.05
N ALA A 109 -6.73 7.78 12.25
CA ALA A 109 -7.52 7.75 11.01
C ALA A 109 -9.01 8.00 11.30
N LYS A 110 -9.54 7.39 12.37
CA LYS A 110 -10.92 7.61 12.82
C LYS A 110 -11.14 9.03 13.33
N GLU A 111 -10.22 9.59 14.10
CA GLU A 111 -10.30 10.96 14.62
C GLU A 111 -10.34 11.99 13.48
N LYS A 112 -9.50 11.80 12.45
CA LYS A 112 -9.37 12.71 11.31
C LYS A 112 -10.41 12.47 10.21
N ASP A 113 -11.28 11.47 10.38
CA ASP A 113 -12.24 11.00 9.37
C ASP A 113 -11.56 10.72 8.02
N GLN A 114 -10.43 10.00 8.06
CA GLN A 114 -9.63 9.64 6.89
C GLN A 114 -9.65 8.13 6.67
N ILE A 115 -9.56 7.72 5.42
CA ILE A 115 -9.47 6.31 5.04
C ILE A 115 -8.03 5.84 5.27
N LEU A 116 -7.86 4.78 6.08
CA LEU A 116 -6.61 4.03 6.19
C LEU A 116 -6.83 2.60 5.69
N MET A 117 -6.27 2.28 4.53
CA MET A 117 -6.37 0.98 3.89
C MET A 117 -5.02 0.26 3.87
N ILE A 118 -5.02 -1.00 4.31
CA ILE A 118 -3.83 -1.86 4.28
C ILE A 118 -3.91 -2.79 3.07
N GLY A 119 -2.80 -2.96 2.36
CA GLY A 119 -2.65 -3.72 1.12
C GLY A 119 -2.76 -5.25 1.29
N PHE A 120 -3.86 -5.75 1.86
CA PHE A 120 -4.22 -7.18 1.85
C PHE A 120 -4.75 -7.60 0.47
N ASN A 121 -3.91 -7.51 -0.56
CA ASN A 121 -4.26 -7.75 -1.96
C ASN A 121 -4.96 -9.09 -2.21
N ARG A 122 -4.61 -10.15 -1.47
CA ARG A 122 -5.25 -11.46 -1.62
C ARG A 122 -6.76 -11.44 -1.30
N ARG A 123 -7.26 -10.49 -0.49
CA ARG A 123 -8.69 -10.39 -0.14
C ARG A 123 -9.56 -10.15 -1.37
N PHE A 124 -8.97 -9.58 -2.40
CA PHE A 124 -9.59 -9.27 -3.67
C PHE A 124 -9.27 -10.29 -4.78
N ALA A 125 -8.55 -11.37 -4.46
CA ALA A 125 -8.23 -12.39 -5.46
C ALA A 125 -9.51 -13.06 -5.98
N PRO A 126 -9.65 -13.30 -7.31
CA PRO A 126 -10.88 -13.84 -7.89
C PRO A 126 -11.39 -15.12 -7.24
N MET A 127 -10.48 -16.01 -6.82
CA MET A 127 -10.84 -17.25 -6.12
C MET A 127 -11.44 -16.99 -4.73
N VAL A 128 -10.92 -16.01 -3.99
CA VAL A 128 -11.45 -15.62 -2.68
C VAL A 128 -12.85 -15.01 -2.84
N LYS A 129 -13.01 -14.12 -3.81
CA LYS A 129 -14.31 -13.51 -4.13
C LYS A 129 -15.35 -14.57 -4.55
N ARG A 130 -14.94 -15.56 -5.34
CA ARG A 130 -15.79 -16.71 -5.72
C ARG A 130 -16.15 -17.60 -4.52
N LEU A 131 -15.22 -17.81 -3.59
CA LEU A 131 -15.51 -18.56 -2.37
C LEU A 131 -16.54 -17.83 -1.51
N GLN A 132 -16.43 -16.50 -1.35
CA GLN A 132 -17.38 -15.72 -0.54
C GLN A 132 -18.84 -15.90 -0.97
N THR A 133 -19.12 -16.10 -2.27
CA THR A 133 -20.49 -16.27 -2.77
C THR A 133 -21.10 -17.65 -2.49
N GLN A 134 -20.31 -18.66 -2.11
CA GLN A 134 -20.83 -19.99 -1.80
C GLN A 134 -21.45 -20.09 -0.40
N LYS A 135 -22.67 -20.62 -0.28
CA LYS A 135 -23.33 -20.88 1.01
C LYS A 135 -23.06 -22.32 1.50
N GLY A 136 -23.23 -22.57 2.80
CA GLY A 136 -23.18 -23.94 3.35
C GLY A 136 -21.79 -24.59 3.38
N LYS A 137 -20.72 -23.80 3.46
CA LYS A 137 -19.35 -24.30 3.55
C LYS A 137 -19.16 -25.06 4.88
N ARG A 138 -18.69 -26.31 4.81
CA ARG A 138 -18.41 -27.15 6.00
C ARG A 138 -16.92 -27.39 6.23
N LEU A 139 -16.11 -27.30 5.18
CA LEU A 139 -14.66 -27.46 5.22
C LEU A 139 -14.02 -26.56 4.16
N LEU A 140 -12.92 -25.91 4.54
CA LEU A 140 -12.06 -25.15 3.63
C LEU A 140 -10.64 -25.72 3.77
N PHE A 141 -10.08 -26.20 2.67
CA PHE A 141 -8.68 -26.62 2.59
C PHE A 141 -7.89 -25.53 1.87
N LEU A 142 -6.80 -25.08 2.49
CA LEU A 142 -5.96 -24.01 1.94
C LEU A 142 -4.50 -24.45 1.97
N GLN A 143 -3.86 -24.43 0.81
CA GLN A 143 -2.47 -24.83 0.64
C GLN A 143 -1.70 -23.71 -0.06
N LYS A 144 -0.63 -23.23 0.58
CA LYS A 144 0.30 -22.26 0.01
C LYS A 144 1.63 -22.96 -0.20
N ASN A 145 1.99 -23.22 -1.45
CA ASN A 145 3.30 -23.77 -1.79
C ASN A 145 4.31 -22.61 -1.83
N GLN A 146 5.35 -22.67 -0.99
CA GLN A 146 6.46 -21.71 -0.99
C GLN A 146 7.76 -22.45 -1.27
N VAL A 147 8.47 -21.99 -2.30
CA VAL A 147 9.83 -22.43 -2.60
C VAL A 147 10.78 -21.40 -1.97
N ALA A 148 11.64 -21.84 -1.05
CA ALA A 148 12.73 -21.06 -0.45
C ALA A 148 12.34 -19.88 0.48
N ASN A 149 11.41 -20.05 1.41
CA ASN A 149 11.22 -19.09 2.52
C ASN A 149 10.79 -19.80 3.81
N ALA A 150 11.70 -19.92 4.78
CA ALA A 150 11.41 -20.43 6.12
C ALA A 150 11.13 -19.25 7.06
N LYS A 151 9.96 -18.64 6.93
CA LYS A 151 9.48 -17.69 7.95
C LYS A 151 8.76 -18.44 9.06
N ASN A 152 8.63 -17.80 10.23
CA ASN A 152 7.90 -18.35 11.36
C ASN A 152 6.46 -18.70 10.95
N ALA A 153 6.00 -19.91 11.31
CA ALA A 153 4.67 -20.43 10.99
C ALA A 153 3.54 -19.48 11.39
N THR A 154 3.68 -18.79 12.52
CA THR A 154 2.71 -17.80 12.99
C THR A 154 2.53 -16.67 11.97
N PHE A 155 3.64 -16.08 11.50
CA PHE A 155 3.62 -15.01 10.50
C PHE A 155 3.00 -15.47 9.17
N GLU A 156 3.28 -16.71 8.76
CA GLU A 156 2.73 -17.28 7.53
C GLU A 156 1.23 -17.54 7.62
N ILE A 157 0.73 -17.99 8.78
CA ILE A 157 -0.70 -18.13 9.02
C ILE A 157 -1.38 -16.76 8.96
N PHE A 158 -0.81 -15.72 9.58
CA PHE A 158 -1.35 -14.37 9.51
C PHE A 158 -1.39 -13.82 8.07
N ASP A 159 -0.32 -14.02 7.28
CA ASP A 159 -0.25 -13.61 5.86
C ASP A 159 -1.30 -14.29 4.96
N VAL A 160 -1.74 -15.48 5.36
CA VAL A 160 -2.67 -16.31 4.59
C VAL A 160 -4.12 -16.08 5.04
N VAL A 161 -4.37 -16.07 6.35
CA VAL A 161 -5.71 -16.13 6.93
C VAL A 161 -6.41 -14.76 6.98
N PHE A 162 -5.70 -13.66 7.21
CA PHE A 162 -6.28 -12.30 7.24
C PHE A 162 -6.73 -11.79 5.86
N THR A 163 -6.54 -12.60 4.84
CA THR A 163 -7.12 -12.46 3.51
C THR A 163 -8.65 -12.61 3.51
N PHE A 164 -9.23 -13.33 4.48
CA PHE A 164 -10.61 -13.82 4.40
C PHE A 164 -11.59 -13.21 5.40
N GLY A 165 -11.12 -12.45 6.40
CA GLY A 165 -11.96 -11.75 7.37
C GLY A 165 -12.46 -10.41 6.84
#